data_AF-A0A7C4I8X5-F1
#
_entry.id   AF-A0A7C4I8X5-F1
#
_cell.length_a   1.000
_cell.length_b   1.000
_cell.length_c   1.000
_cell.angle_alpha   90.00
_cell.angle_beta   90.00
_cell.angle_gamma   90.00
#
_symmetry.space_group_name_H-M   'P 1'
#
loop_
_entity.id
_entity.type
_entity.pdbx_description
1 polymer ?
#
loop_
_entity_poly.entity_id
_entity_poly.type
_entity_poly.pdbx_seq_one_letter_code
_entity_poly.pdbx_strand_id
1 'polypeptide(L)'
;FYAAVPSPTIDWSIDARDIEIEERAGDEVRFVQGRDGAGARAAVALVDGKTAVANPAFDVTPARLVTGIVTERGVAKPGELAALFEPFSVVRSPLPVDQTREPTTPVNER
;
A
#
# COMPACT_ATOMS: atom_id res chain seq x y z
N PHE A 1 13.19 10.21 -7.96
CA PHE A 1 12.39 10.18 -6.72
C PHE A 1 12.21 8.73 -6.32
N TYR A 2 12.38 8.37 -5.05
CA TYR A 2 12.14 7.01 -4.55
C TYR A 2 11.09 7.06 -3.44
N ALA A 3 10.18 6.09 -3.43
CA ALA A 3 9.23 5.90 -2.34
C ALA A 3 9.65 4.69 -1.50
N ALA A 4 9.84 4.87 -0.20
CA ALA A 4 10.18 3.77 0.70
C ALA A 4 8.95 3.42 1.53
N VAL A 5 8.38 2.25 1.30
CA VAL A 5 7.17 1.76 1.97
C VAL A 5 7.31 0.28 2.28
N PRO A 6 6.88 -0.18 3.47
CA PRO A 6 6.83 -1.61 3.75
C PRO A 6 5.65 -2.25 3.00
N SER A 7 5.71 -3.57 2.78
CA SER A 7 4.64 -4.27 2.05
C SER A 7 3.21 -4.11 2.59
N PRO A 8 2.94 -3.95 3.91
CA PRO A 8 1.57 -3.72 4.39
C PRO A 8 0.96 -2.38 3.96
N THR A 9 1.78 -1.44 3.48
CA THR A 9 1.31 -0.15 2.93
C THR A 9 0.86 -0.27 1.47
N ILE A 10 1.09 -1.42 0.82
CA ILE A 10 0.72 -1.66 -0.57
C ILE A 10 -0.62 -2.39 -0.60
N ASP A 11 -1.65 -1.71 -1.11
CA ASP A 11 -2.89 -2.34 -1.48
C ASP A 11 -2.80 -2.84 -2.94
N TRP A 12 -2.80 -4.16 -3.12
CA TRP A 12 -2.70 -4.80 -4.43
C TRP A 12 -4.04 -4.92 -5.16
N SER A 13 -5.14 -4.49 -4.52
CA SER A 13 -6.50 -4.73 -5.01
C SER A 13 -7.16 -3.53 -5.68
N ILE A 14 -6.52 -2.35 -5.65
CA ILE A 14 -7.08 -1.08 -6.12
C ILE A 14 -6.21 -0.38 -7.15
N ASP A 15 -6.81 0.50 -7.94
CA ASP A 15 -6.09 1.44 -8.81
C ASP A 15 -5.89 2.80 -8.12
N ALA A 16 -4.94 3.59 -8.63
CA ALA A 16 -4.62 4.91 -8.07
C ALA A 16 -5.80 5.92 -8.06
N ARG A 17 -6.86 5.67 -8.85
CA ARG A 17 -8.07 6.51 -8.90
C ARG A 17 -9.05 6.21 -7.77
N ASP A 18 -8.91 5.04 -7.16
CA ASP A 18 -9.79 4.57 -6.09
C ASP A 18 -9.27 4.98 -4.70
N ILE A 19 -8.07 5.57 -4.63
CA ILE A 19 -7.49 6.08 -3.38
C ILE A 19 -8.32 7.27 -2.91
N GLU A 20 -9.03 7.09 -1.80
CA GLU A 20 -9.73 8.18 -1.11
C GLU A 20 -8.73 9.15 -0.49
N ILE A 21 -8.94 10.45 -0.74
CA ILE A 21 -8.12 11.52 -0.17
C ILE A 21 -8.86 12.13 1.01
N GLU A 22 -8.27 12.01 2.20
CA GLU A 22 -8.79 12.59 3.43
C GLU A 22 -8.80 14.12 3.37
N GLU A 23 -9.95 14.75 3.62
CA GLU A 23 -10.08 16.19 3.84
C GLU A 23 -10.02 16.49 5.34
N ARG A 24 -9.00 17.23 5.77
CA ARG A 24 -8.77 17.57 7.17
C ARG A 24 -9.41 18.89 7.56
N ALA A 25 -9.47 19.15 8.87
CA ALA A 25 -10.03 20.39 9.39
C ALA A 25 -9.30 21.62 8.80
N GLY A 26 -10.06 22.60 8.32
CA GLY A 26 -9.49 23.81 7.72
C GLY A 26 -8.65 24.65 8.68
N ASP A 27 -8.81 24.46 10.00
CA ASP A 27 -8.06 25.20 11.01
C ASP A 27 -6.56 24.89 11.00
N GLU A 28 -6.14 23.73 10.46
CA GLU A 28 -4.72 23.42 10.25
C GLU A 28 -4.07 24.34 9.20
N VAL A 29 -4.87 24.91 8.30
CA VAL A 29 -4.42 25.91 7.31
C VAL A 29 -4.58 27.32 7.86
N ARG A 30 -5.64 27.58 8.62
CA ARG A 30 -5.94 28.95 9.12
C ARG A 30 -5.09 29.37 10.30
N PHE A 31 -4.59 28.43 11.09
CA PHE A 31 -3.85 28.71 12.33
C PHE A 31 -2.51 27.98 12.35
N VAL A 32 -1.48 28.67 12.84
CA VAL A 32 -0.18 28.06 13.16
C VAL A 32 0.06 28.11 14.67
N GLN A 33 0.62 27.04 15.23
CA GLN A 33 1.06 27.03 16.63
C GLN A 33 2.43 27.70 16.75
N GLY A 34 2.55 28.69 17.63
CA GLY A 34 3.78 29.45 17.83
C GLY A 34 3.91 29.97 19.25
N ARG A 35 4.82 30.94 19.42
CA ARG A 35 4.93 31.72 20.66
C ARG A 35 4.45 33.15 20.40
N ASP A 36 3.69 33.71 21.33
CA ASP A 36 3.31 35.11 21.29
C ASP A 36 4.47 36.04 21.73
N GLY A 37 4.22 37.35 21.74
CA GLY A 37 5.21 38.35 22.18
C GLY A 37 5.63 38.24 23.66
N ALA A 38 4.88 37.50 24.48
CA ALA A 38 5.23 37.17 25.86
C ALA A 38 5.94 35.82 25.99
N GLY A 39 6.15 35.11 24.88
CA GLY A 39 6.80 33.81 24.84
C GLY A 39 5.89 32.62 25.18
N ALA A 40 4.59 32.83 25.41
CA ALA A 40 3.62 31.77 25.69
C ALA A 40 3.19 31.05 24.41
N ARG A 41 2.80 29.77 24.49
CA ARG A 41 2.27 29.03 23.33
C ARG A 41 0.91 29.60 22.95
N ALA A 42 0.73 29.94 21.68
CA ALA A 42 -0.51 30.46 21.14
C ALA A 42 -0.76 29.96 19.71
N ALA A 43 -2.03 29.82 19.35
CA ALA A 43 -2.45 29.71 17.96
C ALA A 43 -2.51 31.11 17.34
N VAL A 44 -1.81 31.31 16.24
CA VAL A 44 -1.78 32.56 15.48
C VAL A 44 -2.60 32.37 14.20
N ALA A 45 -3.62 33.21 14.01
CA ALA A 45 -4.42 33.22 12.79
C ALA A 45 -3.58 33.76 11.62
N LEU A 46 -3.48 32.99 10.54
CA LEU A 46 -2.85 33.39 9.28
C LEU A 46 -3.83 34.10 8.35
N VAL A 47 -5.10 33.70 8.43
CA VAL A 47 -6.23 34.25 7.67
C VAL A 47 -7.45 34.35 8.58
N ASP A 48 -8.50 35.04 8.13
CA ASP A 48 -9.76 35.10 8.85
C ASP A 48 -10.37 33.69 9.02
N GLY A 49 -10.97 33.42 10.18
CA GLY A 49 -11.54 32.11 10.53
C GLY A 49 -12.66 31.62 9.60
N LYS A 50 -13.32 32.52 8.87
CA LYS A 50 -14.38 32.19 7.90
C LYS A 50 -13.85 32.01 6.48
N THR A 51 -12.56 32.23 6.24
CA THR A 51 -11.94 32.04 4.93
C THR A 51 -12.12 30.58 4.50
N ALA A 52 -12.67 30.36 3.31
CA ALA A 52 -12.77 29.02 2.74
C ALA A 52 -11.36 28.50 2.41
N VAL A 53 -11.08 27.26 2.78
CA VAL A 53 -9.79 26.61 2.59
C VAL A 53 -10.00 25.18 2.09
N ALA A 54 -9.05 24.66 1.33
CA ALA A 54 -8.94 23.24 1.00
C ALA A 54 -7.79 22.65 1.83
N ASN A 55 -7.99 21.46 2.40
CA ASN A 55 -6.95 20.81 3.19
C ASN A 55 -6.92 19.29 2.93
N PRO A 56 -6.64 18.87 1.68
CA PRO A 56 -6.41 17.47 1.39
C PRO A 56 -5.12 17.02 2.10
N ALA A 57 -5.22 15.97 2.91
CA ALA A 57 -4.11 15.45 3.71
C ALA A 57 -3.05 14.74 2.86
N PHE A 58 -3.45 14.24 1.69
CA PHE A 58 -2.64 13.41 0.82
C PHE A 58 -2.81 13.84 -0.64
N ASP A 59 -1.84 13.45 -1.47
CA ASP A 59 -1.92 13.49 -2.92
C ASP A 59 -1.51 12.13 -3.50
N VAL A 60 -1.72 11.97 -4.82
CA VAL A 60 -1.31 10.77 -5.55
C VAL A 60 -0.21 11.12 -6.53
N THR A 61 0.99 10.56 -6.32
CA THR A 61 2.11 10.69 -7.25
C THR A 61 2.04 9.62 -8.34
N PRO A 62 1.93 9.98 -9.64
CA PRO A 62 1.89 8.99 -10.72
C PRO A 62 3.17 8.15 -10.80
N ALA A 63 3.03 6.85 -11.04
CA ALA A 63 4.14 5.88 -11.09
C ALA A 63 5.29 6.30 -12.03
N ARG A 64 5.01 6.97 -13.15
CA ARG A 64 6.04 7.45 -14.09
C ARG A 64 7.02 8.48 -13.50
N LEU A 65 6.67 9.11 -12.38
CA LEU A 65 7.53 10.06 -11.65
C LEU A 65 8.36 9.35 -10.56
N VAL A 66 8.10 8.08 -10.30
CA VAL A 66 8.79 7.27 -9.29
C VAL A 66 9.88 6.43 -9.95
N THR A 67 11.13 6.68 -9.56
CA THR A 67 12.32 5.96 -10.04
C THR A 67 12.36 4.54 -9.51
N GLY A 68 11.96 4.34 -8.26
CA GLY A 68 11.86 3.02 -7.64
C GLY A 68 11.11 3.05 -6.32
N ILE A 69 10.60 1.88 -5.93
CA ILE A 69 9.92 1.62 -4.67
C ILE A 69 10.82 0.71 -3.85
N VAL A 70 11.15 1.15 -2.64
CA VAL A 70 12.00 0.44 -1.68
C VAL A 70 11.10 -0.25 -0.66
N THR A 71 11.26 -1.55 -0.49
CA THR A 71 10.54 -2.37 0.49
C THR A 71 11.53 -3.21 1.30
N GLU A 72 11.02 -3.98 2.27
CA GLU A 72 11.84 -4.96 3.00
C GLU A 72 12.38 -6.11 2.12
N ARG A 73 11.90 -6.24 0.87
CA ARG A 73 12.33 -7.27 -0.09
C ARG A 73 13.26 -6.75 -1.19
N GLY A 74 13.64 -5.48 -1.14
CA GLY A 74 14.56 -4.85 -2.08
C GLY A 74 13.97 -3.62 -2.75
N VAL A 75 14.53 -3.26 -3.91
CA VAL A 75 14.13 -2.08 -4.69
C VAL A 75 13.70 -2.53 -6.08
N ALA A 76 12.54 -2.07 -6.53
CA ALA A 76 12.03 -2.34 -7.87
C ALA A 76 11.45 -1.07 -8.50
N LYS A 77 11.37 -1.01 -9.83
CA LYS A 77 10.53 0.00 -10.49
C LYS A 77 9.06 -0.28 -10.18
N PRO A 78 8.16 0.72 -10.25
CA PRO A 78 6.74 0.52 -9.94
C PRO A 78 6.09 -0.66 -10.69
N GLY A 79 6.36 -0.81 -11.99
CA GLY A 79 5.81 -1.90 -12.82
C GLY A 79 6.44 -3.28 -12.56
N GLU A 80 7.51 -3.36 -11.79
CA GLU A 80 8.24 -4.59 -11.45
C GLU A 80 8.04 -4.99 -9.98
N LEU A 81 7.30 -4.19 -9.20
CA LEU A 81 7.20 -4.32 -7.74
C LEU A 81 6.64 -5.67 -7.29
N ALA A 82 5.61 -6.17 -7.97
CA ALA A 82 4.97 -7.45 -7.66
C ALA A 82 5.96 -8.63 -7.71
N ALA A 83 7.00 -8.57 -8.56
CA ALA A 83 7.99 -9.63 -8.69
C ALA A 83 8.85 -9.83 -7.43
N LEU A 84 8.93 -8.83 -6.54
CA LEU A 84 9.58 -9.00 -5.23
C LEU A 84 8.73 -9.83 -4.25
N PHE A 85 7.43 -10.02 -4.54
CA PHE A 85 6.46 -10.61 -3.62
C PHE A 85 5.85 -11.94 -4.08
N GLU A 86 6.04 -12.35 -5.33
CA GLU A 86 5.58 -13.65 -5.80
C GLU A 86 6.25 -14.80 -5.04
N PRO A 87 5.50 -15.88 -4.69
CA PRO A 87 6.10 -17.02 -4.03
C PRO A 87 7.06 -17.74 -4.98
N PHE A 88 8.17 -18.24 -4.46
CA PHE A 88 8.93 -19.32 -5.11
C PHE A 88 7.93 -20.36 -5.61
N SER A 89 7.89 -20.59 -6.91
CA SER A 89 7.13 -21.69 -7.51
C SER A 89 7.50 -22.98 -6.78
N VAL A 90 6.60 -23.50 -5.95
CA VAL A 90 6.71 -24.85 -5.42
C VAL A 90 6.75 -25.76 -6.64
N VAL A 91 7.93 -26.28 -6.96
CA VAL A 91 8.04 -27.45 -7.83
C VAL A 91 7.28 -28.55 -7.10
N ARG A 92 6.02 -28.80 -7.50
CA ARG A 92 5.32 -30.02 -7.11
C ARG A 92 6.10 -31.15 -7.76
N SER A 93 7.06 -31.72 -7.01
CA SER A 93 7.58 -33.04 -7.33
C SER A 93 6.38 -33.97 -7.41
N PRO A 94 6.15 -34.69 -8.53
CA PRO A 94 5.09 -35.68 -8.57
C PRO A 94 5.40 -36.73 -7.50
N LEU A 95 4.47 -36.93 -6.56
CA LEU A 95 4.56 -38.00 -5.58
C LEU A 95 4.79 -39.33 -6.34
N PRO A 96 5.66 -40.23 -5.84
CA PRO A 96 5.83 -41.52 -6.46
C PRO A 96 4.49 -42.25 -6.48
N VAL A 97 4.09 -42.73 -7.66
CA VAL A 97 2.91 -43.58 -7.84
C VAL A 97 3.16 -44.87 -7.06
N ASP A 98 2.38 -45.07 -6.00
CA ASP A 98 2.36 -46.34 -5.27
C ASP A 98 1.79 -47.44 -6.18
N GLN A 99 2.67 -48.31 -6.69
CA GLN A 99 2.33 -49.43 -7.56
C GLN A 99 1.86 -50.69 -6.80
N THR A 100 1.52 -50.60 -5.50
CA THR A 100 1.15 -51.80 -4.71
C THR A 100 -0.35 -52.12 -4.66
N ARG A 101 -1.22 -51.44 -5.43
CA ARG A 101 -2.62 -51.87 -5.52
C ARG A 101 -2.77 -53.07 -6.45
N GLU A 102 -2.88 -54.25 -5.85
CA GLU A 102 -3.25 -55.47 -6.57
C GLU A 102 -4.60 -55.34 -7.28
N PRO A 103 -4.77 -55.97 -8.45
CA PRO A 103 -6.00 -55.91 -9.23
C PRO A 103 -7.12 -56.64 -8.49
N THR A 104 -8.17 -55.93 -8.09
CA THR A 104 -9.40 -56.55 -7.57
C THR A 104 -10.13 -57.26 -8.71
N THR A 105 -10.24 -58.58 -8.61
CA THR A 105 -11.02 -59.44 -9.50
C THR A 105 -12.49 -58.96 -9.60
N PRO A 106 -13.11 -58.94 -10.78
CA PRO A 106 -14.51 -58.57 -10.91
C PRO A 106 -15.40 -59.67 -10.31
N VAL A 107 -16.26 -59.29 -9.37
CA VAL A 107 -17.38 -60.15 -8.91
C VAL A 107 -18.44 -60.14 -10.01
N ASN A 108 -18.69 -61.30 -10.61
CA ASN A 108 -19.70 -61.49 -11.63
C ASN A 108 -21.08 -61.67 -10.97
N GLU A 109 -22.09 -60.98 -11.53
CA GLU A 109 -23.48 -61.00 -11.11
C GLU A 109 -24.12 -62.40 -11.30
N ARG A 110 -24.91 -62.81 -10.31
CA ARG A 110 -26.07 -63.70 -10.46
C ARG A 110 -27.18 -63.24 -9.53
#